data_AF-A1SVU8-F1
#
_entry.id   AF-A1SVU8-F1
#
_cell.length_a   1.000
_cell.length_b   1.000
_cell.length_c   1.000
_cell.angle_alpha   90.00
_cell.angle_beta   90.00
_cell.angle_gamma   90.00
#
_symmetry.space_group_name_H-M   'P 1'
#
loop_
_entity.id
_entity.type
_entity.pdbx_description
1 polymer ?
#
loop_
_entity_poly.entity_id
_entity_poly.type
_entity_poly.pdbx_seq_one_letter_code
_entity_poly.pdbx_strand_id
1 'polypeptide(L)'
;MSSALKEQKETILQYLETTHYIESNAPKAEEKREAKYKIGKACNKAREILCSDDAFLDWVWSNVIAECSTDIEEVTPNTLISWRLLPKFGTLEQCEIVGFTHISKLLLDKNAAMKAEVLDIIANNDPETANKLIKMVLKPAIDFTPIVANKKNLSDTVNKADKLSKDALVALVKAMHQKMISNK
;
A
#
# COMPACT_ATOMS: atom_id res chain seq x y z
N MET A 1 10.32 6.82 -25.44
CA MET A 1 10.39 5.80 -24.36
C MET A 1 10.97 4.51 -24.95
N SER A 2 11.89 3.83 -24.26
CA SER A 2 12.48 2.57 -24.76
C SER A 2 11.43 1.44 -24.80
N SER A 3 11.64 0.42 -25.63
CA SER A 3 10.75 -0.74 -25.73
C SER A 3 10.59 -1.46 -24.38
N ALA A 4 11.68 -1.61 -23.64
CA ALA A 4 11.67 -2.23 -22.31
C ALA A 4 10.84 -1.43 -21.28
N LEU A 5 10.90 -0.09 -21.29
CA LEU A 5 10.05 0.74 -20.42
C LEU A 5 8.58 0.69 -20.83
N LYS A 6 8.30 0.61 -22.14
CA LYS A 6 6.93 0.45 -22.65
C LYS A 6 6.29 -0.86 -22.15
N GLU A 7 7.04 -1.96 -22.19
CA GLU A 7 6.60 -3.26 -21.67
C GLU A 7 6.27 -3.20 -20.15
N GLN A 8 7.12 -2.52 -19.36
CA GLN A 8 6.85 -2.38 -17.93
C GLN A 8 5.62 -1.52 -17.68
N LYS A 9 5.43 -0.43 -18.43
CA LYS A 9 4.23 0.40 -18.37
C LYS A 9 2.97 -0.41 -18.67
N GLU A 10 2.95 -1.14 -19.78
CA GLU A 10 1.80 -1.95 -20.21
C GLU A 10 1.46 -3.01 -19.16
N THR A 11 2.48 -3.67 -18.59
CA THR A 11 2.30 -4.61 -17.48
C THR A 11 1.67 -3.94 -16.26
N ILE A 12 2.15 -2.76 -15.87
CA ILE A 12 1.62 -2.04 -14.71
C ILE A 12 0.15 -1.69 -14.94
N LEU A 13 -0.18 -1.06 -16.07
CA LEU A 13 -1.55 -0.64 -16.40
C LEU A 13 -2.51 -1.84 -16.44
N GLN A 14 -2.11 -2.95 -17.08
CA GLN A 14 -2.92 -4.17 -17.14
C GLN A 14 -3.29 -4.69 -15.75
N TYR A 15 -2.33 -4.74 -14.82
CA TYR A 15 -2.58 -5.28 -13.48
C TYR A 15 -3.23 -4.27 -12.54
N LEU A 16 -3.12 -2.96 -12.80
CA LEU A 16 -3.81 -1.94 -12.01
C LEU A 16 -5.32 -2.13 -12.06
N GLU A 17 -5.88 -2.46 -13.23
CA GLU A 17 -7.30 -2.80 -13.39
C GLU A 17 -7.74 -3.91 -12.42
N THR A 18 -6.89 -4.91 -12.19
CA THR A 18 -7.17 -6.03 -11.26
C THR A 18 -7.06 -5.60 -9.79
N THR A 19 -6.23 -4.61 -9.48
CA THR A 19 -6.08 -4.13 -8.10
C THR A 19 -7.25 -3.27 -7.65
N HIS A 20 -7.94 -2.60 -8.58
CA HIS A 20 -9.08 -1.73 -8.30
C HIS A 20 -10.34 -2.54 -7.95
N TYR A 21 -11.21 -1.94 -7.14
CA TYR A 21 -12.51 -2.51 -6.78
C TYR A 21 -13.57 -2.08 -7.80
N ILE A 22 -14.08 -3.03 -8.60
CA ILE A 22 -15.23 -2.82 -9.49
C ILE A 22 -16.34 -3.77 -9.01
N GLU A 23 -17.47 -3.19 -8.58
CA GLU A 23 -18.54 -3.84 -7.80
C GLU A 23 -19.18 -5.08 -8.42
N SER A 24 -19.10 -5.26 -9.74
CA SER A 24 -19.82 -6.33 -10.45
C SER A 24 -18.98 -7.55 -10.83
N ASN A 25 -17.64 -7.46 -10.79
CA ASN A 25 -16.69 -8.55 -11.10
C ASN A 25 -15.39 -8.41 -10.27
N ALA A 26 -15.53 -8.17 -8.97
CA ALA A 26 -14.37 -7.89 -8.11
C ALA A 26 -13.40 -9.08 -8.07
N PRO A 27 -12.11 -8.88 -8.42
CA PRO A 27 -11.11 -9.93 -8.34
C PRO A 27 -10.99 -10.50 -6.92
N LYS A 28 -10.72 -11.80 -6.82
CA LYS A 28 -10.45 -12.47 -5.55
C LYS A 28 -9.25 -11.83 -4.86
N ALA A 29 -9.21 -11.91 -3.53
CA ALA A 29 -8.13 -11.34 -2.75
C ALA A 29 -6.74 -11.86 -3.16
N GLU A 30 -6.65 -13.10 -3.62
CA GLU A 30 -5.43 -13.72 -4.16
C GLU A 30 -4.98 -13.08 -5.48
N GLU A 31 -5.90 -12.91 -6.43
CA GLU A 31 -5.63 -12.25 -7.73
C GLU A 31 -5.14 -10.82 -7.52
N LYS A 32 -5.70 -10.11 -6.53
CA LYS A 32 -5.23 -8.77 -6.14
C LYS A 32 -3.81 -8.78 -5.57
N ARG A 33 -3.44 -9.80 -4.78
CA ARG A 33 -2.07 -9.90 -4.22
C ARG A 33 -1.06 -10.25 -5.31
N GLU A 34 -1.41 -11.16 -6.22
CA GLU A 34 -0.58 -11.50 -7.36
C GLU A 34 -0.38 -10.29 -8.28
N ALA A 35 -1.44 -9.56 -8.60
CA ALA A 35 -1.38 -8.33 -9.39
C ALA A 35 -0.44 -7.29 -8.76
N LYS A 36 -0.57 -7.02 -7.46
CA LYS A 36 0.32 -6.12 -6.71
C LYS A 36 1.79 -6.52 -6.81
N TYR A 37 2.08 -7.82 -6.70
CA TYR A 37 3.45 -8.33 -6.79
C TYR A 37 4.01 -8.23 -8.22
N LYS A 38 3.19 -8.50 -9.25
CA LYS A 38 3.58 -8.32 -10.65
C LYS A 38 3.84 -6.85 -11.00
N ILE A 39 3.00 -5.93 -10.51
CA ILE A 39 3.24 -4.48 -10.60
C ILE A 39 4.57 -4.15 -9.92
N GLY A 40 4.82 -4.68 -8.72
CA GLY A 40 6.08 -4.51 -8.00
C GLY A 40 7.31 -4.91 -8.82
N LYS A 41 7.28 -6.07 -9.50
CA LYS A 41 8.35 -6.51 -10.41
C LYS A 41 8.54 -5.54 -11.59
N ALA A 42 7.46 -5.10 -12.22
CA ALA A 42 7.52 -4.19 -13.35
C ALA A 42 8.08 -2.81 -12.94
N CYS A 43 7.62 -2.27 -11.81
CA CYS A 43 8.17 -1.05 -11.22
C CYS A 43 9.67 -1.19 -10.89
N ASN A 44 10.09 -2.36 -10.40
CA ASN A 44 11.49 -2.61 -10.04
C ASN A 44 12.38 -2.59 -11.28
N LYS A 45 11.99 -3.30 -12.34
CA LYS A 45 12.66 -3.29 -13.64
C LYS A 45 12.69 -1.89 -14.26
N ALA A 46 11.57 -1.16 -14.22
CA ALA A 46 11.52 0.21 -14.74
C ALA A 46 12.51 1.13 -14.01
N ARG A 47 12.61 1.00 -12.68
CA ARG A 47 13.60 1.73 -11.88
C ARG A 47 15.04 1.32 -12.22
N GLU A 48 15.32 0.05 -12.46
CA GLU A 48 16.65 -0.40 -12.88
C GLU A 48 17.04 0.22 -14.22
N ILE A 49 16.12 0.27 -15.19
CA ILE A 49 16.35 0.90 -16.50
C ILE A 49 16.59 2.41 -16.37
N LEU A 50 15.84 3.09 -15.51
CA LEU A 50 15.92 4.54 -15.33
C LEU A 50 17.07 4.99 -14.42
N CYS A 51 17.73 4.06 -13.71
CA CYS A 51 18.89 4.27 -12.84
C CYS A 51 18.76 5.31 -11.71
N SER A 52 17.67 6.09 -11.63
CA SER A 52 17.40 7.08 -10.58
C SER A 52 15.99 6.93 -9.99
N ASP A 53 15.85 7.19 -8.68
CA ASP A 53 14.54 7.19 -8.01
C ASP A 53 13.68 8.37 -8.49
N ASP A 54 14.29 9.53 -8.71
CA ASP A 54 13.61 10.72 -9.23
C ASP A 54 13.12 10.48 -10.67
N ALA A 55 14.00 9.95 -11.53
CA ALA A 55 13.63 9.62 -12.91
C ALA A 55 12.51 8.56 -12.97
N PHE A 56 12.53 7.60 -12.04
CA PHE A 56 11.45 6.63 -11.90
C PHE A 56 10.14 7.27 -11.43
N LEU A 57 10.20 8.17 -10.44
CA LEU A 57 9.03 8.87 -9.93
C LEU A 57 8.38 9.73 -11.01
N ASP A 58 9.17 10.51 -11.74
CA ASP A 58 8.70 11.34 -12.87
C ASP A 58 8.06 10.49 -13.97
N TRP A 59 8.66 9.34 -14.25
CA TRP A 59 8.12 8.38 -15.22
C TRP A 59 6.78 7.79 -14.76
N VAL A 60 6.66 7.37 -13.49
CA VAL A 60 5.41 6.86 -12.91
C VAL A 60 4.30 7.90 -13.03
N TRP A 61 4.58 9.15 -12.66
CA TRP A 61 3.62 10.23 -12.79
C TRP A 61 3.16 10.41 -14.24
N SER A 62 4.11 10.52 -15.15
CA SER A 62 3.85 10.92 -16.53
C SER A 62 3.28 9.80 -17.42
N ASN A 63 3.51 8.53 -17.07
CA ASN A 63 3.21 7.40 -17.95
C ASN A 63 2.29 6.34 -17.34
N VAL A 64 2.15 6.32 -16.01
CA VAL A 64 1.29 5.35 -15.32
C VAL A 64 0.10 6.07 -14.70
N ILE A 65 0.37 7.05 -13.82
CA ILE A 65 -0.70 7.77 -13.12
C ILE A 65 -1.55 8.59 -14.09
N ALA A 66 -0.91 9.33 -15.00
CA ALA A 66 -1.61 10.10 -16.03
C ALA A 66 -2.47 9.26 -17.00
N GLU A 67 -2.17 7.97 -17.14
CA GLU A 67 -2.89 7.05 -18.04
C GLU A 67 -3.83 6.09 -17.31
N CYS A 68 -3.88 6.16 -15.98
CA CYS A 68 -4.81 5.41 -15.18
C CYS A 68 -6.21 6.02 -15.37
N SER A 69 -7.00 5.41 -16.24
CA SER A 69 -8.34 5.88 -16.65
C SER A 69 -9.40 5.77 -15.56
N THR A 70 -9.07 5.14 -14.44
CA THR A 70 -10.00 4.96 -13.34
C THR A 70 -10.01 6.24 -12.51
N ASP A 71 -11.15 6.93 -12.47
CA ASP A 71 -11.50 7.97 -11.48
C ASP A 71 -11.54 7.42 -10.03
N ILE A 72 -10.79 6.36 -9.75
CA ILE A 72 -10.78 5.59 -8.51
C ILE A 72 -9.49 5.94 -7.76
N GLU A 73 -9.68 6.47 -6.57
CA GLU A 73 -8.73 7.21 -5.71
C GLU A 73 -7.50 6.41 -5.20
N GLU A 74 -7.30 5.14 -5.58
CA GLU A 74 -6.58 4.20 -4.70
C GLU A 74 -5.08 3.98 -4.97
N VAL A 75 -4.55 4.17 -6.18
CA VAL A 75 -3.12 3.89 -6.46
C VAL A 75 -2.31 5.17 -6.65
N THR A 76 -1.68 5.60 -5.56
CA THR A 76 -0.73 6.71 -5.56
C THR A 76 0.66 6.29 -6.08
N PRO A 77 1.50 7.23 -6.57
CA PRO A 77 2.90 6.94 -6.85
C PRO A 77 3.64 6.33 -5.64
N ASN A 78 3.32 6.76 -4.41
CA ASN A 78 3.90 6.19 -3.18
C ASN A 78 3.54 4.70 -3.01
N THR A 79 2.34 4.30 -3.41
CA THR A 79 1.93 2.90 -3.44
C THR A 79 2.81 2.09 -4.40
N LEU A 80 3.02 2.60 -5.62
CA LEU A 80 3.88 1.96 -6.63
C LEU A 80 5.35 1.90 -6.21
N ILE A 81 5.87 2.97 -5.59
CA ILE A 81 7.22 3.01 -5.00
C ILE A 81 7.35 1.96 -3.90
N SER A 82 6.32 1.78 -3.07
CA SER A 82 6.31 0.75 -2.02
C SER A 82 6.28 -0.65 -2.62
N TRP A 83 5.40 -0.91 -3.60
CA TRP A 83 5.28 -2.23 -4.24
C TRP A 83 6.55 -2.62 -5.01
N ARG A 84 7.28 -1.65 -5.56
CA ARG A 84 8.61 -1.87 -6.18
C ARG A 84 9.60 -2.61 -5.27
N LEU A 85 9.42 -2.49 -3.96
CA LEU A 85 10.30 -3.11 -2.96
C LEU A 85 9.93 -4.57 -2.66
N LEU A 86 8.72 -5.02 -3.00
CA LEU A 86 8.28 -6.41 -2.78
C LEU A 86 9.26 -7.44 -3.38
N PRO A 87 9.64 -7.37 -4.67
CA PRO A 87 10.59 -8.32 -5.24
C PRO A 87 12.02 -8.21 -4.68
N LYS A 88 12.37 -7.11 -3.98
CA LYS A 88 13.66 -6.99 -3.28
C LYS A 88 13.66 -7.69 -1.92
N PHE A 89 12.48 -7.97 -1.37
CA PHE A 89 12.35 -8.70 -0.12
C PHE A 89 12.42 -10.21 -0.35
N GLY A 90 11.63 -10.72 -1.29
CA GLY A 90 11.51 -12.17 -1.51
C GLY A 90 10.41 -12.51 -2.51
N THR A 91 9.95 -13.77 -2.47
CA THR A 91 8.86 -14.26 -3.32
C THR A 91 7.49 -13.69 -2.95
N LEU A 92 6.47 -13.96 -3.76
CA LEU A 92 5.09 -13.57 -3.47
C LEU A 92 4.65 -14.15 -2.12
N GLU A 93 4.87 -15.45 -1.92
CA GLU A 93 4.48 -16.20 -0.73
C GLU A 93 5.15 -15.61 0.52
N GLN A 94 6.44 -15.29 0.44
CA GLN A 94 7.17 -14.64 1.53
C GLN A 94 6.59 -13.25 1.85
N CYS A 95 6.25 -12.47 0.82
CA CYS A 95 5.61 -11.17 1.00
C CYS A 95 4.21 -11.30 1.60
N GLU A 96 3.44 -12.34 1.26
CA GLU A 96 2.11 -12.60 1.80
C GLU A 96 2.16 -12.99 3.28
N ILE A 97 3.10 -13.86 3.66
CA ILE A 97 3.31 -14.27 5.05
C ILE A 97 3.61 -13.06 5.95
N VAL A 98 4.42 -12.11 5.46
CA VAL A 98 4.79 -10.90 6.21
C VAL A 98 3.70 -9.81 6.15
N GLY A 99 3.03 -9.68 5.02
CA GLY A 99 2.11 -8.58 4.70
C GLY A 99 2.82 -7.45 3.95
N PHE A 100 2.28 -7.09 2.79
CA PHE A 100 2.91 -6.17 1.82
C PHE A 100 3.22 -4.78 2.39
N THR A 101 2.43 -4.31 3.36
CA THR A 101 2.59 -3.00 4.00
C THR A 101 3.84 -2.90 4.89
N HIS A 102 4.39 -4.03 5.34
CA HIS A 102 5.54 -4.07 6.24
C HIS A 102 6.87 -4.18 5.50
N ILE A 103 6.84 -4.61 4.23
CA ILE A 103 8.03 -4.94 3.44
C ILE A 103 8.96 -3.74 3.25
N SER A 104 8.42 -2.56 2.93
CA SER A 104 9.23 -1.35 2.71
C SER A 104 10.01 -0.94 3.97
N LYS A 105 9.43 -1.14 5.16
CA LYS A 105 10.08 -0.86 6.44
C LYS A 105 11.18 -1.88 6.74
N LEU A 106 10.95 -3.17 6.45
CA LEU A 106 11.94 -4.23 6.68
C LEU A 106 13.19 -4.10 5.80
N LEU A 107 13.07 -3.42 4.66
CA LEU A 107 14.19 -3.19 3.75
C LEU A 107 15.05 -1.98 4.10
N LEU A 108 14.73 -1.25 5.17
CA LEU A 108 15.60 -0.19 5.67
C LEU A 108 16.81 -0.80 6.40
N ASP A 109 18.00 -0.28 6.18
CA ASP A 109 19.25 -0.82 6.75
C ASP A 109 19.21 -0.94 8.28
N LYS A 110 18.58 0.03 8.95
CA LYS A 110 18.38 0.01 10.42
C LYS A 110 17.57 -1.20 10.93
N ASN A 111 16.84 -1.87 10.04
CA ASN A 111 16.00 -3.03 10.34
C ASN A 111 16.60 -4.33 9.78
N ALA A 112 17.86 -4.35 9.34
CA ALA A 112 18.48 -5.53 8.73
C ALA A 112 18.43 -6.78 9.64
N ALA A 113 18.65 -6.61 10.95
CA ALA A 113 18.55 -7.71 11.93
C ALA A 113 17.12 -8.28 12.00
N MET A 114 16.11 -7.40 12.01
CA MET A 114 14.70 -7.80 12.01
C MET A 114 14.30 -8.49 10.70
N LYS A 115 14.82 -8.02 9.56
CA LYS A 115 14.63 -8.70 8.28
C LYS A 115 15.20 -10.12 8.31
N ALA A 116 16.39 -10.30 8.87
CA ALA A 116 17.01 -11.63 9.00
C ALA A 116 16.17 -12.55 9.90
N GLU A 117 15.70 -12.05 11.05
CA GLU A 117 14.81 -12.79 11.95
C GLU A 117 13.49 -13.20 11.26
N VAL A 118 12.87 -12.28 10.51
CA VAL A 118 11.65 -12.57 9.74
C VAL A 118 11.90 -13.65 8.69
N LEU A 119 13.02 -13.58 7.96
CA LEU A 119 13.36 -14.60 6.96
C LEU A 119 13.63 -15.98 7.60
N ASP A 120 14.28 -16.00 8.77
CA ASP A 120 14.51 -17.24 9.53
C ASP A 120 13.18 -17.86 10.01
N ILE A 121 12.26 -17.03 10.51
CA ILE A 121 10.92 -17.49 10.88
C ILE A 121 10.19 -18.12 9.69
N ILE A 122 10.26 -17.50 8.50
CA ILE A 122 9.64 -18.04 7.29
C ILE A 122 10.26 -19.37 6.87
N ALA A 123 11.59 -19.50 6.97
CA ALA A 123 12.29 -20.71 6.56
C ALA A 123 12.00 -21.92 7.45
N ASN A 124 11.75 -21.69 8.75
CA ASN A 124 11.65 -22.74 9.75
C ASN A 124 10.22 -23.08 10.20
N ASN A 125 9.20 -22.41 9.65
CA ASN A 125 7.81 -22.60 10.08
C ASN A 125 6.85 -22.72 8.89
N ASP A 126 5.70 -23.35 9.10
CA ASP A 126 4.59 -23.29 8.14
C ASP A 126 4.04 -21.85 8.03
N PRO A 127 3.36 -21.48 6.92
CA PRO A 127 2.90 -20.12 6.68
C PRO A 127 2.03 -19.52 7.79
N GLU A 128 1.20 -20.33 8.45
CA GLU A 128 0.30 -19.85 9.50
C GLU A 128 1.06 -19.52 10.78
N THR A 129 1.97 -20.43 11.18
CA THR A 129 2.85 -20.23 12.34
C THR A 129 3.81 -19.07 12.11
N ALA A 130 4.43 -19.00 10.93
CA ALA A 130 5.31 -17.90 10.54
C ALA A 130 4.59 -16.56 10.62
N ASN A 131 3.38 -16.45 10.07
CA ASN A 131 2.59 -15.21 10.11
C ASN A 131 2.32 -14.74 11.55
N LYS A 132 2.00 -15.66 12.47
CA LYS A 132 1.74 -15.34 13.88
C LYS A 132 3.00 -14.82 14.57
N LEU A 133 4.14 -15.51 14.38
CA LEU A 133 5.42 -15.13 14.98
C LEU A 133 5.90 -13.78 14.43
N ILE A 134 5.84 -13.57 13.12
CA ILE A 134 6.23 -12.31 12.47
C ILE A 134 5.38 -11.15 13.00
N LYS A 135 4.06 -11.33 13.17
CA LYS A 135 3.23 -10.30 13.79
C LYS A 135 3.69 -9.93 15.19
N MET A 136 4.19 -10.88 15.98
CA MET A 136 4.75 -10.58 17.31
C MET A 136 6.08 -9.84 17.22
N VAL A 137 6.93 -10.14 16.23
CA VAL A 137 8.21 -9.45 15.99
C VAL A 137 8.01 -8.03 15.47
N LEU A 138 7.01 -7.82 14.60
CA LEU A 138 6.74 -6.51 13.99
C LEU A 138 5.96 -5.55 14.90
N LYS A 139 5.15 -6.08 15.83
CA LYS A 139 4.30 -5.29 16.75
C LYS A 139 5.04 -4.30 17.67
N PRO A 140 6.24 -4.62 18.21
CA PRO A 140 7.03 -3.71 19.02
C PRO A 140 7.78 -2.65 18.21
N ALA A 141 8.12 -2.92 16.94
CA ALA A 141 9.02 -2.09 16.15
C ALA A 141 8.32 -1.21 15.11
N ILE A 142 7.10 -1.58 14.71
CA ILE A 142 6.24 -0.77 13.87
C ILE A 142 5.20 -0.19 14.81
N ASP A 143 5.28 1.09 15.11
CA ASP A 143 4.25 1.81 15.86
C ASP A 143 2.92 1.61 15.13
N PHE A 144 2.14 0.65 15.61
CA PHE A 144 0.77 0.41 15.22
C PHE A 144 -0.12 1.36 16.00
N THR A 145 0.26 2.63 16.15
CA THR A 145 -0.70 3.62 16.64
C THR A 145 -1.86 3.55 15.67
N PRO A 146 -3.01 2.96 16.05
CA PRO A 146 -4.17 3.04 15.20
C PRO A 146 -4.44 4.53 15.15
N ILE A 147 -4.57 5.11 13.95
CA ILE A 147 -5.00 6.52 13.78
C ILE A 147 -6.28 6.80 14.59
N VAL A 148 -6.99 5.75 14.98
CA VAL A 148 -8.06 5.76 15.96
C VAL A 148 -7.57 5.17 17.29
N ALA A 149 -6.93 5.98 18.12
CA ALA A 149 -6.52 5.59 19.48
C ALA A 149 -7.69 5.07 20.35
N ASN A 150 -8.94 5.20 19.90
CA ASN A 150 -10.10 4.69 20.62
C ASN A 150 -11.25 4.35 19.64
N LYS A 151 -11.31 3.11 19.14
CA LYS A 151 -12.38 2.59 18.27
C LYS A 151 -13.79 2.88 18.82
N LYS A 152 -13.93 2.87 20.14
CA LYS A 152 -15.16 3.22 20.86
C LYS A 152 -15.56 4.68 20.63
N ASN A 153 -14.61 5.60 20.77
CA ASN A 153 -14.87 7.03 20.52
C ASN A 153 -15.23 7.31 19.06
N LEU A 154 -14.62 6.60 18.09
CA LEU A 154 -15.00 6.76 16.69
C LEU A 154 -16.42 6.24 16.42
N SER A 155 -16.76 5.05 16.93
CA SER A 155 -18.13 4.54 16.83
C SER A 155 -19.14 5.46 17.49
N ASP A 156 -18.83 6.01 18.66
CA ASP A 156 -19.68 6.99 19.35
C ASP A 156 -19.79 8.31 18.58
N THR A 157 -18.71 8.73 17.90
CA THR A 157 -18.72 9.95 17.07
C THR A 157 -19.55 9.75 15.80
N VAL A 158 -19.42 8.60 15.13
CA VAL A 158 -20.23 8.24 13.96
C VAL A 158 -21.70 8.12 14.36
N ASN A 159 -22.01 7.43 15.45
CA ASN A 159 -23.38 7.31 15.96
C ASN A 159 -24.00 8.66 16.38
N LYS A 160 -23.18 9.61 16.85
CA LYS A 160 -23.65 10.97 17.16
C LYS A 160 -23.90 11.76 15.88
N ALA A 161 -23.03 11.65 14.88
CA ALA A 161 -23.17 12.33 13.60
C ALA A 161 -24.38 11.81 12.80
N ASP A 162 -24.64 10.51 12.84
CA ASP A 162 -25.76 9.85 12.15
C ASP A 162 -27.14 10.28 12.71
N LYS A 163 -27.16 10.73 13.98
CA LYS A 163 -28.36 11.26 14.65
C LYS A 163 -28.56 12.77 14.48
N LEU A 164 -27.66 13.46 13.78
CA LEU A 164 -27.81 14.89 13.53
C LEU A 164 -28.77 15.15 12.38
N SER A 165 -29.50 16.26 12.46
CA SER A 165 -30.24 16.76 11.30
C SER A 165 -29.26 17.22 10.20
N LYS A 166 -29.75 17.27 8.96
CA LYS A 166 -28.97 17.74 7.80
C LYS A 166 -28.29 19.10 8.05
N ASP A 167 -29.01 20.03 8.68
CA ASP A 167 -28.48 21.37 8.98
C ASP A 167 -27.37 21.34 10.04
N ALA A 168 -27.50 20.47 11.05
CA ALA A 168 -26.47 20.29 12.07
C ALA A 168 -25.21 19.59 11.52
N LEU A 169 -25.36 18.64 10.60
CA LEU A 169 -24.26 18.03 9.86
C LEU A 169 -23.50 19.07 9.01
N VAL A 170 -24.22 19.92 8.28
CA VAL A 170 -23.61 21.00 7.48
C VAL A 170 -22.85 21.99 8.37
N ALA A 171 -23.42 22.37 9.52
CA ALA A 171 -22.75 23.24 10.48
C ALA A 171 -21.46 22.61 11.05
N LEU A 172 -21.51 21.31 11.37
CA LEU A 172 -20.34 20.56 11.85
C LEU A 172 -19.23 20.52 10.81
N VAL A 173 -19.56 20.21 9.55
CA VAL A 173 -18.59 20.17 8.44
C VAL A 173 -17.97 21.54 8.21
N LYS A 174 -18.77 22.61 8.24
CA LYS A 174 -18.24 24.00 8.13
C LYS A 174 -17.28 24.35 9.27
N ALA A 175 -17.62 24.00 10.52
CA ALA A 175 -16.76 24.25 11.67
C ALA A 175 -15.45 23.45 11.60
N MET A 176 -15.51 22.20 11.14
CA MET A 176 -14.31 21.37 10.90
C MET A 176 -13.42 21.96 9.81
N HIS A 177 -14.01 22.40 8.70
CA HIS A 177 -13.28 23.03 7.60
C HIS A 177 -12.58 24.33 8.06
N GLN A 178 -13.27 25.19 8.82
CA GLN A 178 -12.67 26.39 9.39
C GLN A 178 -11.51 26.07 10.35
N LYS A 179 -11.66 25.09 11.24
CA LYS A 179 -10.55 24.66 12.13
C LYS A 179 -9.33 24.15 11.37
N MET A 180 -9.53 23.42 10.26
CA MET A 180 -8.44 22.94 9.43
C MET A 180 -7.70 24.07 8.70
N ILE A 181 -8.42 25.14 8.36
CA ILE A 181 -7.82 26.33 7.76
C ILE A 181 -7.09 27.17 8.82
N SER A 182 -7.63 27.30 10.03
CA SER A 182 -7.03 28.10 11.11
C SER A 182 -5.81 27.47 11.79
N ASN A 183 -5.55 26.18 11.56
CA ASN A 183 -4.38 25.46 12.07
C ASN A 183 -3.25 25.32 11.01
N LYS A 184 -3.37 25.99 9.87
CA LYS A 184 -2.29 26.21 8.90
C LYS A 184 -1.70 27.59 9.12
#